data_AF-A0AA39KHU0-F1
#
_entry.id   AF-A0AA39KHU0-F1
#
_cell.length_a   1.000
_cell.length_b   1.000
_cell.length_c   1.000
_cell.angle_alpha   90.00
_cell.angle_beta   90.00
_cell.angle_gamma   90.00
#
_symmetry.space_group_name_H-M   'P 1'
#
loop_
_entity.id
_entity.type
_entity.pdbx_description
1 polymer ?
#
loop_
_entity_poly.entity_id
_entity_poly.type
_entity_poly.pdbx_seq_one_letter_code
_entity_poly.pdbx_strand_id
1 'polypeptide(L)'
;MIPSSLADTSCDTLGVQGLLDQLNTTLATSYSLDNPFLSSLLEYFISDNCDFGLAYSHVRQIWYTDDWNTVKDVLWKWRDEDDEERRKALVGNRIVNSLLPPWRVWDLCSNRVVPWWLMPIEPELEDRLLPVPISHAWVSEKDRTAVWTPINGYRTPRVDRRRTCAPRSGSS
;
A
#
# COMPACT_ATOMS: atom_id res chain seq x y z
N MET A 1 -7.02 -12.13 3.72
CA MET A 1 -5.74 -11.93 3.00
C MET A 1 -5.96 -12.37 1.58
N ILE A 2 -5.68 -11.50 0.61
CA ILE A 2 -5.79 -11.82 -0.80
C ILE A 2 -4.52 -12.53 -1.31
N PRO A 3 -4.62 -13.47 -2.26
CA PRO A 3 -3.46 -14.09 -2.88
C PRO A 3 -2.61 -13.06 -3.65
N SER A 4 -1.29 -13.27 -3.72
CA SER A 4 -0.39 -12.37 -4.49
C SER A 4 -0.83 -12.24 -5.94
N SER A 5 -1.24 -13.34 -6.58
CA SER A 5 -1.69 -13.31 -7.97
C SER A 5 -2.88 -12.36 -8.20
N LEU A 6 -3.81 -12.29 -7.22
CA LEU A 6 -4.92 -11.35 -7.28
C LEU A 6 -4.44 -9.93 -6.98
N ALA A 7 -3.64 -9.74 -5.91
CA ALA A 7 -3.09 -8.45 -5.54
C ALA A 7 -2.30 -7.79 -6.69
N ASP A 8 -1.53 -8.59 -7.43
CA ASP A 8 -0.66 -8.18 -8.55
C ASP A 8 -1.43 -7.91 -9.85
N THR A 9 -2.74 -8.14 -9.87
CA THR A 9 -3.57 -7.88 -11.06
C THR A 9 -3.80 -6.36 -11.21
N SER A 10 -3.49 -5.82 -12.39
CA SER A 10 -3.74 -4.40 -12.70
C SER A 10 -5.24 -4.08 -12.71
N CYS A 11 -5.63 -2.96 -12.10
CA CYS A 11 -7.01 -2.48 -12.15
C CYS A 11 -7.46 -2.17 -13.58
N ASP A 12 -6.56 -1.67 -14.42
CA ASP A 12 -6.83 -1.40 -15.84
C ASP A 12 -7.24 -2.66 -16.60
N THR A 13 -6.55 -3.78 -16.34
CA THR A 13 -6.88 -5.08 -16.96
C THR A 13 -8.22 -5.64 -16.49
N LEU A 14 -8.63 -5.35 -15.26
CA LEU A 14 -9.94 -5.74 -14.73
C LEU A 14 -11.08 -4.88 -15.28
N GLY A 15 -10.79 -3.61 -15.57
CA GLY A 15 -11.82 -2.61 -15.83
C GLY A 15 -12.68 -2.32 -14.60
N VAL A 16 -13.57 -1.33 -14.70
CA VAL A 16 -14.41 -0.88 -13.58
C VAL A 16 -15.28 -2.01 -13.03
N GLN A 17 -15.96 -2.75 -13.90
CA GLN A 17 -16.84 -3.86 -13.49
C GLN A 17 -16.03 -5.01 -12.87
N GLY A 18 -14.93 -5.44 -13.51
CA GLY A 18 -14.12 -6.54 -12.97
C GLY A 18 -13.47 -6.18 -11.64
N LEU A 19 -13.09 -4.91 -11.45
CA LEU A 19 -12.57 -4.42 -10.18
C LEU A 19 -13.66 -4.48 -9.08
N LEU A 20 -14.88 -4.03 -9.38
CA LEU A 20 -16.00 -4.12 -8.45
C LEU A 20 -16.31 -5.58 -8.08
N ASP A 21 -16.35 -6.48 -9.06
CA ASP A 21 -16.66 -7.89 -8.85
C ASP A 21 -15.63 -8.56 -7.92
N GLN A 22 -14.35 -8.25 -8.10
CA GLN A 22 -13.28 -8.75 -7.24
C GLN A 22 -13.36 -8.16 -5.82
N LEU A 23 -13.69 -6.87 -5.68
CA LEU A 23 -13.89 -6.24 -4.37
C LEU A 23 -15.08 -6.84 -3.64
N ASN A 24 -16.23 -6.98 -4.33
CA ASN A 24 -17.44 -7.61 -3.81
C ASN A 24 -17.17 -9.05 -3.37
N THR A 25 -16.46 -9.84 -4.18
CA THR A 25 -16.08 -11.22 -3.85
C THR A 25 -15.16 -11.26 -2.63
N THR A 26 -14.16 -10.36 -2.57
CA THR A 26 -13.16 -10.34 -1.49
C THR A 26 -13.75 -9.87 -0.16
N LEU A 27 -14.69 -8.93 -0.20
CA LEU A 27 -15.31 -8.31 0.98
C LEU A 27 -16.70 -8.87 1.31
N ALA A 28 -17.14 -9.89 0.57
CA ALA A 28 -18.43 -10.56 0.69
C ALA A 28 -19.61 -9.56 0.63
N THR A 29 -19.61 -8.68 -0.37
CA THR A 29 -20.65 -7.68 -0.63
C THR A 29 -21.24 -7.84 -2.03
N SER A 30 -22.26 -7.04 -2.35
CA SER A 30 -22.96 -7.06 -3.64
C SER A 30 -23.30 -5.65 -4.13
N TYR A 31 -22.36 -4.69 -3.99
CA TYR A 31 -22.54 -3.34 -4.51
C TYR A 31 -22.66 -3.36 -6.04
N SER A 32 -23.42 -2.42 -6.60
CA SER A 32 -23.56 -2.21 -8.04
C SER A 32 -22.94 -0.88 -8.47
N LEU A 33 -22.69 -0.73 -9.77
CA LEU A 33 -22.22 0.52 -10.36
C LEU A 33 -23.32 1.59 -10.52
N ASP A 34 -24.52 1.34 -10.00
CA ASP A 34 -25.61 2.33 -10.00
C ASP A 34 -25.25 3.56 -9.14
N ASN A 35 -24.30 3.41 -8.21
CA ASN A 35 -23.77 4.51 -7.44
C ASN A 35 -22.63 5.22 -8.21
N PRO A 36 -22.82 6.48 -8.64
CA PRO A 36 -21.81 7.20 -9.42
C PRO A 36 -20.54 7.52 -8.64
N PHE A 37 -20.62 7.65 -7.31
CA PHE A 37 -19.47 7.93 -6.46
C PHE A 37 -18.55 6.71 -6.34
N LEU A 38 -19.14 5.51 -6.23
CA LEU A 38 -18.41 4.26 -6.29
C LEU A 38 -17.75 4.08 -7.66
N SER A 39 -18.50 4.27 -8.76
CA SER A 39 -17.91 4.18 -10.12
C SER A 39 -16.72 5.13 -10.28
N SER A 40 -16.87 6.40 -9.86
CA SER A 40 -15.80 7.40 -9.93
C SER A 40 -14.58 7.07 -9.06
N LEU A 41 -14.76 6.34 -7.96
CA LEU A 41 -13.65 5.86 -7.13
C LEU A 41 -12.89 4.74 -7.84
N LEU A 42 -13.60 3.78 -8.46
CA LEU A 42 -12.98 2.67 -9.17
C LEU A 42 -12.22 3.15 -10.42
N GLU A 43 -12.78 4.11 -11.16
CA GLU A 43 -12.11 4.78 -12.29
C GLU A 43 -10.83 5.50 -11.86
N TYR A 44 -10.82 6.08 -10.66
CA TYR A 44 -9.62 6.71 -10.12
C TYR A 44 -8.49 5.70 -9.91
N PHE A 45 -8.78 4.51 -9.37
CA PHE A 45 -7.75 3.48 -9.20
C PHE A 45 -7.19 2.97 -10.53
N ILE A 46 -8.02 2.89 -11.57
CA ILE A 46 -7.57 2.56 -12.92
C ILE A 46 -6.65 3.66 -13.45
N SER A 47 -7.08 4.92 -13.31
CA SER A 47 -6.34 6.10 -13.80
C SER A 47 -5.01 6.32 -13.09
N ASP A 48 -4.91 5.98 -11.80
CA ASP A 48 -3.66 6.02 -11.02
C ASP A 48 -2.77 4.79 -11.24
N ASN A 49 -3.17 3.89 -12.17
CA ASN A 49 -2.46 2.66 -12.50
C ASN A 49 -2.22 1.78 -11.26
N CYS A 50 -3.22 1.72 -10.38
CA CYS A 50 -3.21 0.85 -9.22
C CYS A 50 -3.33 -0.62 -9.64
N ASP A 51 -2.72 -1.50 -8.84
CA ASP A 51 -3.09 -2.91 -8.82
C ASP A 51 -4.24 -3.15 -7.83
N PHE A 52 -4.84 -4.33 -7.90
CA PHE A 52 -5.97 -4.70 -7.06
C PHE A 52 -5.60 -4.66 -5.57
N GLY A 53 -4.39 -5.06 -5.20
CA GLY A 53 -3.94 -5.01 -3.81
C GLY A 53 -3.96 -3.59 -3.26
N LEU A 54 -3.46 -2.62 -4.04
CA LEU A 54 -3.45 -1.22 -3.64
C LEU A 54 -4.87 -0.66 -3.57
N ALA A 55 -5.73 -0.93 -4.55
CA ALA A 55 -7.13 -0.52 -4.54
C ALA A 55 -7.87 -1.10 -3.32
N TYR A 56 -7.70 -2.39 -3.05
CA TYR A 56 -8.27 -3.08 -1.90
C TYR A 56 -7.83 -2.45 -0.57
N SER A 57 -6.55 -2.12 -0.40
CA SER A 57 -6.06 -1.43 0.80
C SER A 57 -6.72 -0.08 1.05
N HIS A 58 -7.00 0.70 -0.01
CA HIS A 58 -7.65 1.99 0.12
C HIS A 58 -9.08 1.85 0.64
N VAL A 59 -9.82 0.90 0.09
CA VAL A 59 -11.26 0.85 0.31
C VAL A 59 -11.69 -0.05 1.46
N ARG A 60 -10.88 -1.06 1.83
CA ARG A 60 -11.25 -2.08 2.84
C ARG A 60 -11.77 -1.48 4.15
N GLN A 61 -11.24 -0.34 4.59
CA GLN A 61 -11.64 0.27 5.86
C GLN A 61 -13.01 0.96 5.80
N ILE A 62 -13.38 1.47 4.64
CA ILE A 62 -14.55 2.32 4.43
C ILE A 62 -15.59 1.63 3.54
N TRP A 63 -15.34 0.38 3.15
CA TRP A 63 -16.13 -0.36 2.17
C TRP A 63 -17.59 -0.56 2.59
N TYR A 64 -17.84 -0.72 3.90
CA TYR A 64 -19.17 -0.96 4.46
C TYR A 64 -19.92 0.33 4.80
N THR A 65 -19.51 1.47 4.24
CA THR A 65 -20.24 2.73 4.39
C THR A 65 -21.56 2.69 3.62
N ASP A 66 -22.58 3.35 4.19
CA ASP A 66 -23.84 3.62 3.50
C ASP A 66 -23.75 4.89 2.64
N ASP A 67 -22.75 5.74 2.88
CA ASP A 67 -22.54 7.02 2.18
C ASP A 67 -21.26 6.98 1.34
N TRP A 68 -21.42 6.59 0.07
CA TRP A 68 -20.33 6.59 -0.91
C TRP A 68 -19.89 8.00 -1.34
N ASN A 69 -20.70 9.04 -1.10
CA ASN A 69 -20.36 10.38 -1.55
C ASN A 69 -19.14 10.93 -0.79
N THR A 70 -19.01 10.59 0.50
CA THR A 70 -17.94 11.10 1.37
C THR A 70 -16.65 10.28 1.29
N VAL A 71 -16.67 9.09 0.68
CA VAL A 71 -15.54 8.15 0.65
C VAL A 71 -14.27 8.77 0.05
N LYS A 72 -14.38 9.40 -1.13
CA LYS A 72 -13.22 10.00 -1.80
C LYS A 72 -12.62 11.13 -0.98
N ASP A 73 -13.48 11.98 -0.42
CA ASP A 73 -13.06 13.11 0.42
C ASP A 73 -12.36 12.64 1.69
N VAL A 74 -12.85 11.57 2.33
CA VAL A 74 -12.22 10.98 3.52
C VAL A 74 -10.82 10.44 3.19
N LEU A 75 -10.68 9.69 2.09
CA LEU A 75 -9.38 9.15 1.68
C LEU A 75 -8.36 10.26 1.37
N TRP A 76 -8.79 11.30 0.67
CA TRP A 76 -7.92 12.43 0.34
C TRP A 76 -7.56 13.26 1.55
N LYS A 77 -8.50 13.45 2.47
CA LYS A 77 -8.23 14.11 3.74
C LYS A 77 -7.13 13.39 4.53
N TRP A 78 -7.19 12.07 4.68
CA TRP A 78 -6.15 11.31 5.38
C TRP A 78 -4.79 11.40 4.71
N ARG A 79 -4.77 11.36 3.37
CA ARG A 79 -3.56 11.56 2.59
C ARG A 79 -2.96 12.94 2.84
N ASP A 80 -3.76 13.99 2.76
CA ASP A 80 -3.31 15.37 2.91
C ASP A 80 -2.82 15.66 4.33
N GLU A 81 -3.49 15.10 5.35
CA GLU A 81 -3.06 15.19 6.75
C GLU A 81 -1.70 14.50 6.97
N ASP A 82 -1.49 13.30 6.43
CA ASP A 82 -0.20 12.59 6.53
C ASP A 82 0.91 13.31 5.75
N ASP A 83 0.62 13.81 4.55
CA ASP A 83 1.57 14.58 3.74
C ASP A 83 2.00 15.87 4.47
N GLU A 84 1.06 16.58 5.09
CA GLU A 84 1.33 17.80 5.86
C GLU A 84 2.14 17.53 7.13
N GLU A 85 1.83 16.46 7.88
CA GLU A 85 2.62 16.06 9.06
C GLU A 85 4.05 15.67 8.67
N ARG A 86 4.23 14.96 7.55
CA ARG A 86 5.55 14.61 7.03
C ARG A 86 6.33 15.85 6.57
N ARG A 87 5.66 16.83 5.97
CA ARG A 87 6.26 18.10 5.57
C ARG A 87 6.73 18.90 6.79
N LYS A 88 5.93 18.99 7.85
CA LYS A 88 6.29 19.69 9.10
C LYS A 88 7.45 19.02 9.85
N ALA A 89 7.58 17.70 9.73
CA ALA A 89 8.66 16.96 10.37
C ALA A 89 10.04 17.18 9.73
N LEU A 90 10.10 17.85 8.57
CA LEU A 90 11.33 18.15 7.84
C LEU A 90 11.62 19.66 7.90
N VAL A 91 12.77 20.04 8.45
CA VAL A 91 13.30 21.42 8.35
C VAL A 91 14.60 21.37 7.56
N GLY A 92 14.56 21.87 6.32
CA GLY A 92 15.61 21.63 5.34
C GLY A 92 15.75 20.13 5.06
N ASN A 93 16.95 19.58 5.25
CA ASN A 93 17.23 18.15 5.07
C ASN A 93 17.29 17.36 6.39
N ARG A 94 16.74 17.91 7.48
CA ARG A 94 16.79 17.31 8.80
C ARG A 94 15.39 16.94 9.28
N ILE A 95 15.26 15.70 9.75
CA ILE A 95 14.08 15.25 10.48
C ILE A 95 14.13 15.90 11.87
N VAL A 96 13.16 16.77 12.15
CA VAL A 96 13.02 17.47 13.44
C VAL A 96 12.00 16.82 14.36
N ASN A 97 11.03 16.09 13.80
CA ASN A 97 10.11 15.25 14.55
C ASN A 97 10.46 13.78 14.35
N SER A 98 11.07 13.16 15.36
CA SER A 98 11.45 11.74 15.34
C SER A 98 10.31 10.79 15.69
N LEU A 99 9.17 11.31 16.15
CA LEU A 99 7.99 10.52 16.52
C LEU A 99 7.03 10.32 15.34
N LEU A 100 7.54 10.43 14.11
CA LEU A 100 6.75 10.11 12.94
C LEU A 100 6.50 8.60 12.81
N PRO A 101 5.28 8.18 12.49
CA PRO A 101 5.03 6.79 12.13
C PRO A 101 5.79 6.42 10.85
N PRO A 102 5.93 5.10 10.57
CA PRO A 102 6.53 4.63 9.33
C PRO A 102 5.95 5.35 8.10
N TRP A 103 6.74 5.47 7.02
CA TRP A 103 6.21 6.02 5.76
C TRP A 103 5.28 5.05 5.07
N ARG A 104 5.64 3.77 5.14
CA ARG A 104 4.89 2.68 4.56
C ARG A 104 4.95 1.47 5.48
N VAL A 105 3.91 0.67 5.44
CA VAL A 105 3.78 -0.57 6.20
C VAL A 105 3.32 -1.68 5.28
N TRP A 106 3.72 -2.91 5.59
CA TRP A 106 3.22 -4.06 4.86
C TRP A 106 1.85 -4.45 5.41
N ASP A 107 0.80 -4.15 4.67
CA ASP A 107 -0.53 -4.67 4.92
C ASP A 107 -0.61 -6.13 4.43
N LEU A 108 -0.68 -7.04 5.38
CA LEU A 108 -0.79 -8.47 5.12
C LEU A 108 -2.10 -8.83 4.42
N CYS A 109 -3.17 -8.05 4.60
CA CYS A 109 -4.46 -8.39 4.03
C CYS A 109 -4.52 -8.13 2.53
N SER A 110 -3.90 -7.05 2.06
CA SER A 110 -3.72 -6.73 0.64
C SER A 110 -2.48 -7.35 0.00
N ASN A 111 -1.55 -7.85 0.82
CA ASN A 111 -0.21 -8.22 0.38
C ASN A 111 0.50 -7.05 -0.33
N ARG A 112 0.43 -5.85 0.27
CA ARG A 112 1.04 -4.62 -0.25
C ARG A 112 1.74 -3.79 0.80
N VAL A 113 2.82 -3.12 0.38
CA VAL A 113 3.47 -2.06 1.15
C VAL A 113 2.80 -0.74 0.84
N VAL A 114 1.92 -0.32 1.74
CA VAL A 114 1.02 0.83 1.58
C VAL A 114 1.45 2.01 2.43
N PRO A 115 1.09 3.25 2.05
CA PRO A 115 1.27 4.42 2.91
C PRO A 115 0.64 4.23 4.28
N TRP A 116 1.24 4.86 5.30
CA TRP A 116 0.76 4.77 6.69
C TRP A 116 -0.66 5.26 6.91
N TRP A 117 -1.08 6.30 6.19
CA TRP A 117 -2.43 6.87 6.32
C TRP A 117 -3.55 5.90 5.90
N LEU A 118 -3.22 4.76 5.29
CA LEU A 118 -4.14 3.65 5.02
C LEU A 118 -4.25 2.63 6.15
N MET A 119 -3.61 2.88 7.31
CA MET A 119 -3.73 2.02 8.48
C MET A 119 -4.91 2.44 9.35
N PRO A 120 -5.64 1.46 9.93
CA PRO A 120 -6.77 1.77 10.80
C PRO A 120 -6.18 2.23 12.11
N ILE A 121 -6.14 3.53 12.33
CA ILE A 121 -5.81 4.10 13.63
C ILE A 121 -7.14 4.29 14.34
N GLU A 122 -7.54 3.31 15.14
CA GLU A 122 -8.51 3.60 16.18
C GLU A 122 -7.83 4.59 17.14
N PRO A 123 -8.40 5.80 17.37
CA PRO A 123 -7.80 6.81 18.24
C PRO A 123 -7.51 6.29 19.66
N GLU A 124 -8.22 5.24 20.08
CA GLU A 124 -8.13 4.61 21.39
C GLU A 124 -6.90 3.68 21.54
N LEU A 125 -6.21 3.34 20.43
CA LEU A 125 -5.07 2.43 20.40
C LEU A 125 -3.73 3.12 20.09
N GLU A 126 -3.72 4.46 19.99
CA GLU A 126 -2.58 5.28 19.53
C GLU A 126 -1.25 4.96 20.24
N ASP A 127 -1.26 4.55 21.50
CA ASP A 127 -0.05 4.51 22.33
C ASP A 127 0.59 3.11 22.52
N ARG A 128 -0.05 2.02 22.08
CA ARG A 128 0.43 0.65 22.45
C ARG A 128 0.67 -0.33 21.30
N LEU A 129 0.25 -0.04 20.07
CA LEU A 129 0.30 -1.00 18.96
C LEU A 129 0.89 -0.47 17.65
N LEU A 130 1.43 0.76 17.64
CA LEU A 130 2.02 1.31 16.41
C LEU A 130 3.16 0.40 15.93
N PRO A 131 3.12 -0.07 14.66
CA PRO A 131 4.21 -0.83 14.07
C PRO A 131 5.50 -0.02 14.19
N VAL A 132 6.46 -0.56 14.93
CA VAL A 132 7.79 0.04 15.02
C VAL A 132 8.46 -0.13 13.65
N PRO A 133 8.93 0.96 13.01
CA PRO A 133 9.64 0.83 11.75
C PRO A 133 10.90 -0.02 11.93
N ILE A 134 10.95 -1.18 11.28
CA ILE A 134 12.14 -2.02 11.24
C ILE A 134 13.00 -1.55 10.08
N SER A 135 14.15 -0.95 10.37
CA SER A 135 15.14 -0.67 9.32
C SER A 135 15.91 -1.94 8.98
N HIS A 136 15.71 -2.46 7.77
CA HIS A 136 16.55 -3.52 7.23
C HIS A 136 17.72 -2.91 6.46
N ALA A 137 18.80 -2.58 7.16
CA ALA A 137 20.06 -2.21 6.51
C ALA A 137 21.27 -2.68 7.32
N TRP A 138 21.63 -3.95 7.17
CA TRP A 138 22.94 -4.48 7.55
C TRP A 138 23.62 -5.17 6.36
N VAL A 139 23.47 -4.58 5.17
CA VAL A 139 24.12 -5.06 3.95
C VAL A 139 24.87 -3.89 3.32
N SER A 140 26.18 -4.08 3.10
CA SER A 140 27.03 -3.06 2.49
C SER A 140 26.51 -2.72 1.09
N GLU A 141 26.79 -1.51 0.61
CA GLU A 141 26.35 -1.10 -0.73
C GLU A 141 26.85 -2.03 -1.84
N LYS A 142 28.02 -2.64 -1.64
CA LYS A 142 28.63 -3.59 -2.58
C LYS A 142 27.88 -4.92 -2.62
N ASP A 143 27.16 -5.26 -1.55
CA ASP A 143 26.50 -6.55 -1.36
C ASP A 143 24.97 -6.46 -1.50
N ARG A 144 24.42 -5.26 -1.74
CA ARG A 144 22.98 -5.06 -1.98
C ARG A 144 22.62 -5.11 -3.46
N THR A 145 21.44 -5.65 -3.73
CA THR A 145 20.74 -5.54 -5.01
C THR A 145 19.39 -4.89 -4.73
N ALA A 146 19.06 -3.84 -5.47
CA ALA A 146 17.75 -3.20 -5.43
C ALA A 146 16.79 -4.01 -6.31
N VAL A 147 15.79 -4.65 -5.71
CA VAL A 147 14.77 -5.42 -6.42
C VAL A 147 13.46 -4.64 -6.39
N TRP A 148 13.00 -4.24 -7.57
CA TRP A 148 11.70 -3.62 -7.76
C TRP A 148 10.64 -4.71 -7.91
N THR A 149 9.64 -4.69 -7.06
CA THR A 149 8.61 -5.73 -7.01
C THR A 149 7.22 -5.10 -6.94
N PRO A 150 6.17 -5.79 -7.45
CA PRO A 150 4.78 -5.36 -7.32
C PRO A 150 4.38 -5.06 -5.86
N ILE A 151 4.93 -5.82 -4.89
CA ILE A 151 4.59 -5.67 -3.47
C ILE A 151 4.87 -4.27 -2.92
N ASN A 152 5.87 -3.57 -3.47
CA ASN A 152 6.23 -2.20 -3.10
C ASN A 152 5.59 -1.14 -4.02
N GLY A 153 4.67 -1.57 -4.89
CA GLY A 153 4.06 -0.74 -5.93
C GLY A 153 5.07 -0.11 -6.87
N TYR A 154 6.25 -0.73 -7.03
CA TYR A 154 7.39 -0.16 -7.76
C TYR A 154 7.83 1.24 -7.29
N ARG A 155 7.52 1.63 -6.05
CA ARG A 155 7.86 2.96 -5.50
C ARG A 155 9.11 2.95 -4.64
N THR A 156 9.45 1.82 -4.03
CA THR A 156 10.71 1.62 -3.30
C THR A 156 11.31 0.26 -3.60
N PRO A 157 12.64 0.16 -3.80
CA PRO A 157 13.27 -1.14 -4.01
C PRO A 157 13.40 -1.89 -2.70
N ARG A 158 13.15 -3.20 -2.73
CA ARG A 158 13.58 -4.10 -1.66
C ARG A 158 15.08 -4.31 -1.77
N VAL A 159 15.78 -4.30 -0.63
CA VAL A 159 17.22 -4.60 -0.56
C VAL A 159 17.40 -6.11 -0.33
N ASP A 160 17.96 -6.79 -1.33
CA ASP A 160 18.36 -8.21 -1.21
C ASP A 160 19.89 -8.34 -1.23
N ARG A 161 20.41 -9.37 -0.57
CA ARG A 161 21.85 -9.71 -0.68
C ARG A 161 22.15 -10.25 -2.07
N ARG A 162 23.22 -9.74 -2.69
CA ARG A 162 23.79 -10.33 -3.91
C ARG A 162 24.11 -11.80 -3.63
N ARG A 163 23.53 -12.72 -4.41
CA ARG A 163 23.94 -14.12 -4.40
C ARG A 163 25.30 -14.20 -5.09
N THR A 164 26.37 -14.31 -4.33
CA THR A 164 27.66 -14.75 -4.86
C THR A 164 27.59 -16.26 -5.09
N CYS A 165 27.12 -16.67 -6.26
CA CYS A 165 27.37 -18.03 -6.72
C CYS A 165 28.87 -18.13 -7.03
N ALA A 166 29.68 -18.60 -6.08
CA ALA A 166 31.02 -19.07 -6.41
C ALA A 166 30.86 -20.29 -7.35
N PRO A 167 31.57 -20.36 -8.48
CA PRO A 167 31.57 -21.55 -9.29
C PRO A 167 32.12 -22.70 -8.44
N ARG A 168 31.40 -23.82 -8.36
CA ARG A 168 31.96 -25.07 -7.83
C ARG A 168 33.16 -25.39 -8.73
N SER A 169 34.37 -25.22 -8.21
CA SER A 169 35.57 -25.75 -8.81
C SER A 169 35.39 -27.27 -8.91
N GLY A 170 35.12 -27.76 -10.12
CA GLY A 170 35.21 -29.17 -10.43
C GLY A 170 36.68 -29.56 -10.36
N SER A 171 37.03 -30.32 -9.32
CA SER A 171 38.26 -31.09 -9.28
C SER A 171 38.15 -32.19 -10.34
N SER A 172 39.19 -32.30 -11.17
CA SER A 172 39.36 -33.24 -12.28
C SER A 172 39.27 -34.71 -11.88
#